data_AF-A0A345SVG7-F1
#
_entry.id   AF-A0A345SVG7-F1
#
_cell.length_a   1.000
_cell.length_b   1.000
_cell.length_c   1.000
_cell.angle_alpha   90.00
_cell.angle_beta   90.00
_cell.angle_gamma   90.00
#
_symmetry.space_group_name_H-M   'P 1'
#
loop_
_entity.id
_entity.type
_entity.pdbx_description
1 polymer ?
#
loop_
_entity_poly.entity_id
_entity_poly.type
_entity_poly.pdbx_seq_one_letter_code
_entity_poly.pdbx_strand_id
1 'polypeptide(L)'
;MGEVGTRGRSGGDPVGRTTAEIEASIAATRKQLAATLDEIAVRVHPSTVAAQAKAKAAAAVDRTAGRAYVAANRGMEQVRAQFVDAKGNPRMERIVPVAAVAAVAVVAVVALRRRK
;
A
#
# COMPACT_ATOMS: atom_id res chain seq x y z
N MET A 1 -7.94 64.60 -23.03
CA MET A 1 -8.12 63.82 -24.27
C MET A 1 -7.62 62.41 -24.00
N GLY A 2 -8.53 61.45 -23.89
CA GLY A 2 -8.24 60.07 -23.54
C GLY A 2 -9.54 59.30 -23.67
N GLU A 3 -9.82 58.89 -24.91
CA GLU A 3 -11.09 58.33 -25.35
C GLU A 3 -11.37 57.02 -24.61
N VAL A 4 -12.40 57.03 -23.77
CA VAL A 4 -13.03 55.82 -23.25
C VAL A 4 -13.72 55.16 -24.43
N GLY A 5 -13.05 54.19 -25.02
CA GLY A 5 -13.61 53.34 -26.06
C GLY A 5 -14.80 52.55 -25.52
N THR A 6 -15.98 53.13 -25.60
CA THR A 6 -17.26 52.44 -25.50
C THR A 6 -17.41 51.56 -26.72
N ARG A 7 -16.77 50.38 -26.68
CA ARG A 7 -16.99 49.33 -27.68
C ARG A 7 -18.43 48.86 -27.52
N GLY A 8 -19.27 49.28 -28.46
CA GLY A 8 -20.66 48.90 -28.57
C GLY A 8 -20.82 47.38 -28.48
N ARG A 9 -21.63 46.95 -27.51
CA ARG A 9 -22.24 45.63 -27.52
C ARG A 9 -23.61 45.78 -28.16
N SER A 10 -23.65 45.41 -29.44
CA SER A 10 -24.83 45.32 -30.29
C SER A 10 -25.98 44.59 -29.59
N GLY A 11 -27.21 45.02 -29.89
CA GLY A 11 -28.43 44.46 -29.33
C GLY A 11 -28.56 42.95 -29.49
N GLY A 12 -29.09 42.30 -28.45
CA GLY A 12 -29.52 40.91 -28.50
C GLY A 12 -29.09 40.00 -27.35
N ASP A 13 -28.45 40.50 -26.29
CA ASP A 13 -28.09 39.65 -25.13
C ASP A 13 -29.19 39.71 -24.06
N PRO A 14 -30.05 38.68 -23.86
CA PRO A 14 -30.84 38.60 -22.65
C PRO A 14 -29.86 38.36 -21.51
N VAL A 15 -29.62 39.40 -20.71
CA VAL A 15 -28.81 39.35 -19.50
C VAL A 15 -29.57 38.53 -18.46
N GLY A 16 -29.51 37.20 -18.58
CA GLY A 16 -30.19 36.26 -17.72
C GLY A 16 -30.65 35.04 -18.50
N ARG A 17 -30.29 33.84 -18.03
CA ARG A 17 -30.84 32.59 -18.54
C ARG A 17 -32.36 32.67 -18.50
N THR A 18 -33.02 32.31 -19.59
CA THR A 18 -34.48 32.23 -19.63
C THR A 18 -34.97 31.13 -18.69
N THR A 19 -36.22 31.23 -18.22
CA THR A 19 -36.82 30.18 -17.36
C THR A 19 -36.74 28.80 -18.00
N ALA A 20 -36.97 28.71 -19.32
CA ALA A 20 -36.88 27.44 -20.05
C ALA A 20 -35.45 26.86 -20.04
N GLU A 21 -34.42 27.70 -20.20
CA GLU A 21 -33.02 27.27 -20.12
C GLU A 21 -32.63 26.85 -18.70
N ILE A 22 -33.14 27.55 -17.68
CA ILE A 22 -32.94 27.19 -16.28
C ILE A 22 -33.54 25.80 -16.02
N GLU A 23 -34.78 25.55 -16.41
CA GLU A 23 -35.43 24.25 -16.27
C GLU A 23 -34.69 23.15 -17.03
N ALA A 24 -34.23 23.42 -18.25
CA ALA A 24 -33.43 22.48 -19.02
C ALA A 24 -32.10 22.15 -18.30
N SER A 25 -31.44 23.15 -17.72
CA SER A 25 -30.18 22.95 -16.97
C SER A 25 -30.40 22.18 -15.66
N ILE A 26 -31.53 22.40 -14.97
CA ILE A 26 -31.91 21.66 -13.76
C ILE A 26 -32.18 20.20 -14.12
N ALA A 27 -32.94 19.94 -15.19
CA ALA A 27 -33.22 18.60 -15.65
C ALA A 27 -31.94 17.85 -16.04
N ALA A 28 -31.01 18.52 -16.74
CA ALA A 28 -29.71 17.96 -17.09
C ALA A 28 -28.88 17.65 -15.83
N THR A 29 -28.81 18.57 -14.87
CA THR A 29 -28.08 18.39 -13.61
C THR A 29 -28.64 17.24 -12.78
N ARG A 30 -29.97 17.12 -12.68
CA ARG A 30 -30.63 16.00 -11.98
C ARG A 30 -30.29 14.65 -12.60
N LYS A 31 -30.27 14.55 -13.93
CA LYS A 31 -29.84 13.32 -14.63
C LYS A 31 -28.39 12.95 -14.30
N GLN A 32 -27.49 13.94 -14.31
CA GLN A 32 -26.08 13.71 -14.01
C GLN A 32 -25.85 13.28 -12.55
N LEU A 33 -26.58 13.89 -11.62
CA LEU A 33 -26.54 13.52 -10.20
C LEU A 33 -27.05 12.09 -9.97
N ALA A 34 -28.16 11.70 -10.60
CA ALA A 34 -28.68 10.34 -10.49
C ALA A 34 -27.66 9.30 -10.95
N ALA A 35 -27.03 9.52 -12.12
CA ALA A 35 -25.97 8.63 -12.61
C ALA A 35 -24.77 8.55 -11.64
N THR A 36 -24.37 9.69 -11.08
CA THR A 36 -23.27 9.74 -10.08
C THR A 36 -23.64 9.00 -8.80
N LEU A 37 -24.89 9.15 -8.34
CA LEU A 37 -25.39 8.48 -7.14
C LEU A 37 -25.46 6.97 -7.32
N ASP A 38 -25.87 6.48 -8.50
CA ASP A 38 -25.86 5.05 -8.81
C ASP A 38 -24.44 4.47 -8.78
N GLU A 39 -23.45 5.20 -9.31
CA GLU A 39 -22.05 4.79 -9.24
C GLU A 39 -21.53 4.75 -7.78
N ILE A 40 -21.85 5.78 -7.00
CA ILE A 40 -21.50 5.84 -5.57
C ILE A 40 -22.20 4.70 -4.81
N ALA A 41 -23.46 4.41 -5.10
CA ALA A 41 -24.21 3.35 -4.44
C ALA A 41 -23.55 1.98 -4.63
N VAL A 42 -23.09 1.65 -5.83
CA VAL A 42 -22.36 0.40 -6.10
C VAL A 42 -21.02 0.37 -5.36
N ARG A 43 -20.29 1.49 -5.35
CA ARG A 43 -18.94 1.56 -4.77
C ARG A 43 -18.93 1.57 -3.24
N VAL A 44 -19.91 2.23 -2.63
CA VAL A 44 -20.07 2.37 -1.18
C VAL A 44 -21.00 1.29 -0.61
N HIS A 45 -21.50 0.38 -1.45
CA HIS A 45 -22.26 -0.78 -1.00
C HIS A 45 -21.47 -1.52 0.11
N PRO A 46 -22.09 -1.87 1.25
CA PRO A 46 -21.37 -2.36 2.43
C PRO A 46 -20.47 -3.56 2.14
N SER A 47 -20.94 -4.47 1.29
CA SER A 47 -20.15 -5.64 0.87
C SER A 47 -18.91 -5.25 0.06
N THR A 48 -19.01 -4.26 -0.82
CA THR A 48 -17.90 -3.75 -1.64
C THR A 48 -16.85 -3.07 -0.77
N VAL A 49 -17.27 -2.26 0.21
CA VAL A 49 -16.36 -1.59 1.14
C VAL A 49 -15.63 -2.62 2.01
N ALA A 50 -16.36 -3.58 2.58
CA ALA A 50 -15.78 -4.64 3.40
C ALA A 50 -14.79 -5.51 2.59
N ALA A 51 -15.14 -5.88 1.35
CA ALA A 51 -14.27 -6.64 0.47
C ALA A 51 -12.97 -5.87 0.14
N GLN A 52 -13.07 -4.58 -0.17
CA GLN A 52 -11.90 -3.73 -0.40
C GLN A 52 -11.01 -3.60 0.84
N ALA A 53 -11.61 -3.45 2.03
CA ALA A 53 -10.85 -3.39 3.29
C ALA A 53 -10.09 -4.69 3.55
N LYS A 54 -10.74 -5.85 3.37
CA LYS A 54 -10.12 -7.18 3.51
C LYS A 54 -8.98 -7.37 2.52
N ALA A 55 -9.18 -7.00 1.26
CA ALA A 55 -8.14 -7.11 0.22
C ALA A 55 -6.91 -6.25 0.56
N LYS A 56 -7.12 -5.01 1.04
CA LYS A 56 -6.03 -4.13 1.49
C LYS A 56 -5.26 -4.72 2.68
N ALA A 57 -5.97 -5.30 3.64
CA ALA A 57 -5.34 -5.96 4.79
C ALA A 57 -4.49 -7.16 4.37
N ALA A 58 -5.04 -8.04 3.52
CA ALA A 58 -4.29 -9.17 2.97
C ALA A 58 -3.03 -8.71 2.22
N ALA A 59 -3.15 -7.71 1.35
CA ALA A 59 -2.01 -7.15 0.62
C ALA A 59 -0.95 -6.48 1.53
N ALA A 60 -1.34 -5.99 2.71
CA ALA A 60 -0.40 -5.44 3.69
C ALA A 60 0.36 -6.57 4.41
N VAL A 61 -0.33 -7.65 4.76
CA VAL A 61 0.28 -8.86 5.33
C VAL A 61 1.26 -9.47 4.34
N ASP A 62 0.87 -9.68 3.09
CA ASP A 62 1.74 -10.27 2.06
C ASP A 62 3.02 -9.47 1.84
N ARG A 63 2.90 -8.13 1.77
CA ARG A 63 4.07 -7.24 1.64
C ARG A 63 5.00 -7.32 2.84
N THR A 64 4.46 -7.49 4.03
CA THR A 64 5.24 -7.55 5.28
C THR A 64 5.90 -8.92 5.44
N ALA A 65 5.12 -10.00 5.28
CA ALA A 65 5.60 -11.37 5.35
C ALA A 65 6.64 -11.65 4.25
N GLY A 66 6.40 -11.21 3.02
CA GLY A 66 7.35 -11.35 1.92
C GLY A 66 8.67 -10.63 2.20
N ARG A 67 8.63 -9.40 2.72
CA ARG A 67 9.84 -8.66 3.12
C ARG A 67 10.56 -9.34 4.28
N ALA A 68 9.83 -9.81 5.29
CA ALA A 68 10.41 -10.51 6.44
C ALA A 68 11.09 -11.81 6.01
N TYR A 69 10.45 -12.59 5.14
CA TYR A 69 11.01 -13.83 4.60
C TYR A 69 12.30 -13.58 3.80
N VAL A 70 12.29 -12.59 2.91
CA VAL A 70 13.49 -12.22 2.14
C VAL A 70 14.61 -11.71 3.05
N ALA A 71 14.27 -10.90 4.06
CA ALA A 71 15.26 -10.41 5.03
C ALA A 71 15.86 -11.56 5.85
N ALA A 72 15.04 -12.51 6.29
CA ALA A 72 15.48 -13.69 7.02
C ALA A 72 16.43 -14.54 6.16
N ASN A 73 16.06 -14.86 4.92
CA ASN A 73 16.92 -15.62 4.03
C ASN A 73 18.24 -14.89 3.75
N ARG A 74 18.21 -13.57 3.51
CA ARG A 74 19.44 -12.77 3.37
C ARG A 74 20.31 -12.82 4.61
N GLY A 75 19.72 -12.75 5.80
CA GLY A 75 20.44 -12.90 7.07
C GLY A 75 21.08 -14.28 7.21
N MET A 76 20.35 -15.36 6.86
CA MET A 76 20.89 -16.71 6.87
C MET A 76 22.04 -16.89 5.88
N GLU A 77 21.94 -16.33 4.68
CA GLU A 77 23.01 -16.36 3.68
C GLU A 77 24.26 -15.60 4.15
N GLN A 78 24.09 -14.45 4.82
CA GLN A 78 25.21 -13.72 5.43
C GLN A 78 25.90 -14.51 6.53
N VAL A 79 25.14 -15.19 7.38
CA VAL A 79 25.69 -16.08 8.41
C VAL A 79 26.43 -17.25 7.75
N ARG A 80 25.82 -17.91 6.76
CA ARG A 80 26.47 -18.99 6.00
C ARG A 80 27.79 -18.52 5.40
N ALA A 81 27.83 -17.34 4.77
CA ALA A 81 29.04 -16.79 4.15
C ALA A 81 30.22 -16.59 5.12
N GLN A 82 29.97 -16.46 6.43
CA GLN A 82 31.05 -16.42 7.42
C GLN A 82 31.70 -17.79 7.65
N PHE A 83 30.93 -18.86 7.45
CA PHE A 83 31.32 -20.23 7.72
C PHE A 83 31.61 -21.06 6.47
N VAL A 84 31.25 -20.60 5.28
CA VAL A 84 31.58 -21.28 4.00
C VAL A 84 32.47 -20.40 3.13
N ASP A 85 33.29 -21.01 2.27
CA ASP A 85 34.11 -20.30 1.29
C ASP A 85 33.36 -20.03 -0.02
N ALA A 86 34.01 -19.33 -0.96
CA ALA A 86 33.42 -18.99 -2.27
C ALA A 86 33.15 -20.21 -3.17
N LYS A 87 33.67 -21.39 -2.82
CA LYS A 87 33.44 -22.67 -3.51
C LYS A 87 32.41 -23.54 -2.79
N GLY A 88 31.87 -23.07 -1.66
CA GLY A 88 30.88 -23.78 -0.83
C GLY A 88 31.47 -24.71 0.23
N ASN A 89 32.79 -24.73 0.44
CA ASN A 89 33.39 -25.61 1.43
C ASN A 89 33.27 -25.02 2.85
N PRO A 90 32.98 -25.84 3.86
CA PRO A 90 32.98 -25.41 5.26
C PRO A 90 34.37 -24.93 5.70
N ARG A 91 34.42 -23.71 6.28
CA ARG A 91 35.63 -23.13 6.87
C ARG A 91 35.83 -23.72 8.27
N MET A 92 36.47 -24.88 8.33
CA MET A 92 36.69 -25.62 9.59
C MET A 92 37.38 -24.76 10.66
N GLU A 93 38.30 -23.88 10.27
CA GLU A 93 38.96 -22.92 11.16
C GLU A 93 37.98 -22.00 11.91
N ARG A 94 36.84 -21.65 11.29
CA ARG A 94 35.80 -20.79 11.89
C ARG A 94 34.67 -21.58 12.54
N ILE A 95 34.34 -22.75 11.99
CA ILE A 95 33.23 -23.59 12.48
C ILE A 95 33.61 -24.29 13.80
N VAL A 96 34.81 -24.87 13.88
CA VAL A 96 35.27 -25.63 15.05
C VAL A 96 35.16 -24.85 16.36
N PRO A 97 35.70 -23.62 16.49
CA PRO A 97 35.59 -22.87 17.75
C PRO A 97 34.14 -22.52 18.10
N VAL A 98 33.31 -22.14 17.12
CA VAL A 98 31.90 -21.81 17.34
C VAL A 98 31.10 -23.04 17.77
N ALA A 99 31.32 -24.19 17.12
CA ALA A 99 30.67 -25.46 17.46
C ALA A 99 31.04 -25.92 18.87
N ALA A 100 32.29 -25.76 19.29
CA ALA A 100 32.74 -26.07 20.65
C ALA A 100 32.01 -25.22 21.70
N VAL A 101 31.92 -23.90 21.50
CA VAL A 101 31.18 -23.00 22.40
C VAL A 101 29.70 -23.37 22.46
N ALA A 102 29.08 -23.63 21.31
CA ALA A 102 27.67 -24.04 21.24
C ALA A 102 27.43 -25.35 22.00
N ALA A 103 28.32 -26.35 21.86
CA ALA A 103 28.22 -27.61 22.58
C ALA A 103 28.28 -27.40 24.10
N VAL A 104 29.20 -26.57 24.59
CA VAL A 104 29.30 -26.23 26.01
C VAL A 104 28.03 -25.54 26.51
N ALA A 105 27.49 -24.59 25.75
CA ALA A 105 26.25 -23.89 26.11
C ALA A 105 25.06 -24.86 26.20
N VAL A 106 24.93 -25.79 25.24
CA VAL A 106 23.87 -26.82 25.27
C VAL A 106 24.02 -27.70 26.50
N VAL A 107 25.24 -28.17 26.81
CA VAL A 107 25.50 -28.98 28.00
C VAL A 107 25.14 -28.23 29.28
N ALA A 108 25.50 -26.95 29.39
CA ALA A 108 25.16 -26.12 30.54
C ALA A 108 23.64 -25.97 30.70
N VAL A 109 22.90 -25.70 29.62
CA VAL A 109 21.43 -25.59 29.64
C VAL A 109 20.78 -26.92 30.04
N VAL A 110 21.25 -28.04 29.50
CA VAL A 110 20.73 -29.37 29.86
C VAL A 110 21.02 -29.69 31.32
N ALA A 111 22.22 -29.39 31.82
CA ALA A 111 22.60 -29.60 33.21
C ALA A 111 21.73 -28.74 34.16
N LEU A 112 21.47 -27.48 33.81
CA LEU A 112 20.57 -26.60 34.55
C LEU A 112 19.13 -27.12 34.57
N ARG A 113 18.61 -27.63 33.44
CA ARG A 113 17.28 -28.24 33.36
C ARG A 113 17.14 -29.51 34.20
N ARG A 114 18.21 -30.29 34.35
CA ARG A 114 18.22 -31.49 35.19
C ARG A 114 18.32 -31.21 36.68
N ARG A 115 18.66 -29.97 37.08
CA ARG A 115 18.76 -29.54 38.48
C ARG A 115 17.47 -28.89 39.01
N LYS A 116 16.50 -28.61 38.15
CA LYS A 116 15.13 -28.22 38.51
C LYS A 116 14.23 -29.45 38.46
#